data_AF-A0A8S1XH44-F1
#
_entry.id   AF-A0A8S1XH44-F1
#
_cell.length_a   1.000
_cell.length_b   1.000
_cell.length_c   1.000
_cell.angle_alpha   90.00
_cell.angle_beta   90.00
_cell.angle_gamma   90.00
#
_symmetry.space_group_name_H-M   'P 1'
#
loop_
_entity.id
_entity.type
_entity.pdbx_description
1 polymer ?
#
loop_
_entity_poly.entity_id
_entity_poly.type
_entity_poly.pdbx_seq_one_letter_code
_entity_poly.pdbx_strand_id
1 'polypeptide(L)'
;MGNQIEIGLINRVDNRSGVKTGIWEIYWIYVEKNNKIAGGEYDKQGNKIGKWIEQSDRFRYGNQSTSEGKYNKQGVRVGMWDIYLKNDGKNNKIGGGEYDEQGRKIGKWIEQSNEFQSVNQTTWIGEYNNKGVKTGIWDIYQNNKGNNNKIGGGRYDEHGNKIGLWIEQNDGFWTDNQSTYTGEYNVWGSQRWKMGNILEI
;
A
#
# COMPACT_ATOMS: atom_id res chain seq x y z
N MET A 1 -13.65 -22.77 -7.21
CA MET A 1 -12.65 -23.05 -8.26
C MET A 1 -11.83 -21.78 -8.44
N GLY A 2 -10.54 -21.79 -8.08
CA GLY A 2 -9.66 -20.64 -8.25
C GLY A 2 -9.09 -20.64 -9.66
N ASN A 3 -9.50 -19.68 -10.49
CA ASN A 3 -8.91 -19.52 -11.82
C ASN A 3 -7.47 -19.04 -11.64
N GLN A 4 -6.50 -19.81 -12.13
CA GLN A 4 -5.11 -19.39 -12.21
C GLN A 4 -5.02 -18.11 -13.04
N ILE A 5 -4.39 -17.08 -12.48
CA ILE A 5 -4.07 -15.85 -13.21
C ILE A 5 -2.86 -16.17 -14.08
N GLU A 6 -3.06 -16.33 -15.38
CA GLU A 6 -1.95 -16.30 -16.33
C GLU A 6 -1.51 -14.86 -16.52
N ILE A 7 -0.32 -14.53 -16.00
CA ILE A 7 0.33 -13.25 -16.20
C ILE A 7 1.10 -13.33 -17.52
N GLY A 8 0.55 -12.69 -18.55
CA GLY A 8 1.25 -12.48 -19.81
C GLY A 8 2.37 -11.47 -19.64
N LEU A 9 3.61 -11.95 -19.69
CA LEU A 9 4.79 -11.10 -19.74
C LEU A 9 5.23 -10.96 -21.20
N ILE A 10 4.97 -9.81 -21.82
CA ILE A 10 5.59 -9.46 -23.11
C ILE A 10 6.85 -8.67 -22.78
N ASN A 11 7.97 -9.37 -22.69
CA ASN A 11 9.27 -8.75 -22.39
C ASN A 11 10.18 -8.84 -23.61
N ARG A 12 10.92 -7.76 -23.86
CA ARG A 12 12.21 -7.86 -24.57
C ARG A 12 13.29 -8.08 -23.51
N VAL A 13 13.44 -9.31 -23.02
CA VAL A 13 14.62 -9.67 -22.22
C VAL A 13 15.80 -9.80 -23.18
N ASP A 14 16.90 -9.10 -22.92
CA ASP A 14 18.17 -9.49 -23.54
C ASP A 14 18.60 -10.81 -22.88
N ASN A 15 18.31 -11.91 -23.55
CA ASN A 15 18.51 -13.27 -23.05
C ASN A 15 19.98 -13.60 -22.73
N ARG A 16 20.94 -12.71 -23.02
CA ARG A 16 22.36 -12.96 -22.77
C ARG A 16 22.83 -12.64 -21.36
N SER A 17 22.16 -11.74 -20.63
CA SER A 17 22.61 -11.29 -19.30
C SER A 17 21.62 -11.58 -18.17
N GLY A 18 20.36 -11.89 -18.48
CA GLY A 18 19.29 -11.96 -17.49
C GLY A 18 18.89 -10.59 -16.91
N VAL A 19 19.49 -9.50 -17.40
CA VAL A 19 19.19 -8.13 -16.98
C VAL A 19 17.98 -7.63 -17.77
N LYS A 20 16.97 -7.13 -17.06
CA LYS A 20 15.81 -6.47 -17.66
C LYS A 20 16.24 -5.13 -18.21
N THR A 21 15.95 -4.82 -19.46
CA THR A 21 16.28 -3.52 -20.07
C THR A 21 15.13 -3.03 -20.93
N GLY A 22 15.00 -1.71 -21.10
CA GLY A 22 13.96 -1.11 -21.94
C GLY A 22 12.56 -1.20 -21.34
N ILE A 23 11.56 -1.14 -22.22
CA ILE A 23 10.15 -1.10 -21.81
C ILE A 23 9.70 -2.47 -21.27
N TRP A 24 9.12 -2.44 -20.08
CA TRP A 24 8.51 -3.58 -19.40
C TRP A 24 7.02 -3.33 -19.22
N GLU A 25 6.19 -4.26 -19.67
CA GLU A 25 4.74 -4.15 -19.57
C GLU A 25 4.16 -5.44 -19.03
N ILE A 26 3.18 -5.29 -18.14
CA ILE A 26 2.45 -6.40 -17.56
C ILE A 26 1.00 -6.27 -18.03
N TYR A 27 0.47 -7.36 -18.57
CA TYR A 27 -0.89 -7.42 -19.11
C TYR A 27 -1.75 -8.37 -18.28
N TRP A 28 -3.04 -8.03 -18.15
CA TRP A 28 -4.05 -8.93 -17.58
C TRP A 28 -4.74 -9.71 -18.72
N ILE A 29 -4.52 -11.02 -18.82
CA ILE A 29 -5.01 -11.85 -19.95
C ILE A 29 -6.51 -12.20 -19.82
N TYR A 30 -7.11 -12.12 -18.63
CA TYR A 30 -8.48 -12.64 -18.41
C TYR A 30 -9.60 -11.86 -19.11
N VAL A 31 -9.30 -10.73 -19.74
CA VAL A 31 -10.27 -9.95 -20.51
C VAL A 31 -9.85 -10.03 -21.97
N GLU A 32 -10.78 -10.26 -22.90
CA GLU A 32 -10.54 -10.31 -24.37
C GLU A 32 -9.79 -9.08 -24.93
N LYS A 33 -9.55 -8.06 -24.10
CA LYS A 33 -8.71 -6.91 -24.34
C LYS A 33 -7.46 -7.01 -23.47
N ASN A 34 -6.30 -7.18 -24.11
CA ASN A 34 -4.96 -7.12 -23.52
C ASN A 34 -4.73 -5.78 -22.80
N ASN A 35 -5.22 -5.66 -21.56
CA ASN A 35 -5.13 -4.44 -20.79
C ASN A 35 -3.79 -4.40 -20.07
N LYS A 36 -2.95 -3.43 -20.43
CA LYS A 36 -1.74 -3.10 -19.66
C LYS A 36 -2.14 -2.65 -18.26
N ILE A 37 -1.61 -3.32 -17.24
CA ILE A 37 -1.94 -3.08 -15.83
C ILE A 37 -0.76 -2.56 -15.01
N ALA A 38 0.47 -2.79 -15.46
CA ALA A 38 1.68 -2.31 -14.79
C ALA A 38 2.85 -2.26 -15.76
N GLY A 39 3.95 -1.63 -15.34
CA GLY A 39 5.17 -1.53 -16.13
C GLY A 39 5.86 -0.17 -16.05
N GLY A 40 6.94 -0.06 -16.81
CA GLY A 40 7.77 1.14 -16.94
C GLY A 40 9.01 0.85 -17.78
N GLU A 41 10.10 1.57 -17.56
CA GLU A 41 11.34 1.41 -18.31
C GLU A 41 12.52 1.02 -17.41
N TYR A 42 13.29 0.02 -17.81
CA TYR A 42 14.56 -0.31 -17.21
C TYR A 42 15.72 0.33 -17.97
N ASP A 43 16.73 0.83 -17.26
CA ASP A 43 18.00 1.26 -17.87
C ASP A 43 18.84 0.06 -18.34
N LYS A 44 20.06 0.32 -18.83
CA LYS A 44 20.98 -0.72 -19.32
C LYS A 44 21.55 -1.60 -18.20
N GLN A 45 21.44 -1.16 -16.94
CA GLN A 45 21.92 -1.86 -15.76
C GLN A 45 20.80 -2.66 -15.07
N GLY A 46 19.56 -2.52 -15.51
CA GLY A 46 18.40 -3.19 -14.92
C GLY A 46 17.74 -2.43 -13.78
N ASN A 47 18.03 -1.14 -13.62
CA ASN A 47 17.32 -0.28 -12.68
C ASN A 47 16.04 0.24 -13.32
N LYS A 48 14.96 0.31 -12.54
CA LYS A 48 13.74 1.01 -12.96
C LYS A 48 14.04 2.51 -13.07
N ILE A 49 13.55 3.16 -14.13
CA ILE A 49 13.72 4.60 -14.34
C ILE A 49 12.41 5.24 -14.80
N GLY A 50 12.26 6.53 -14.54
CA GLY A 50 11.14 7.31 -15.06
C GLY A 50 9.80 6.89 -14.45
N LYS A 51 8.71 7.00 -15.23
CA LYS A 51 7.36 6.67 -14.77
C LYS A 51 7.19 5.16 -14.63
N TRP A 52 6.52 4.75 -13.56
CA TRP A 52 6.30 3.34 -13.28
C TRP A 52 4.92 3.09 -12.65
N ILE A 53 4.30 1.98 -13.02
CA ILE A 53 3.11 1.42 -12.38
C ILE A 53 3.47 0.05 -11.80
N GLU A 54 3.27 -0.12 -10.50
CA GLU A 54 3.53 -1.35 -9.75
C GLU A 54 2.22 -2.00 -9.31
N GLN A 55 2.21 -3.33 -9.28
CA GLN A 55 1.12 -4.10 -8.68
C GLN A 55 1.40 -4.29 -7.19
N SER A 56 0.34 -4.30 -6.39
CA SER A 56 0.44 -4.76 -5.00
C SER A 56 0.83 -6.25 -4.95
N ASP A 57 1.51 -6.70 -3.90
CA ASP A 57 1.82 -8.12 -3.72
C ASP A 57 0.56 -9.02 -3.65
N ARG A 58 -0.58 -8.45 -3.25
CA ARG A 58 -1.88 -9.13 -3.18
C ARG A 58 -2.75 -8.91 -4.43
N PHE A 59 -2.14 -8.58 -5.56
CA PHE A 59 -2.87 -8.29 -6.81
C PHE A 59 -3.56 -9.55 -7.35
N ARG A 60 -4.91 -9.57 -7.27
CA ARG A 60 -5.73 -10.72 -7.68
C ARG A 60 -7.12 -10.26 -8.13
N TYR A 61 -7.96 -11.19 -8.58
CA TYR A 61 -9.35 -10.88 -8.88
C TYR A 61 -10.04 -10.31 -7.61
N GLY A 62 -10.69 -9.14 -7.74
CA GLY A 62 -11.27 -8.41 -6.61
C GLY A 62 -10.28 -7.59 -5.76
N ASN A 63 -8.97 -7.67 -6.01
CA ASN A 63 -7.99 -6.79 -5.38
C ASN A 63 -6.97 -6.33 -6.42
N GLN A 64 -7.37 -5.38 -7.25
CA GLN A 64 -6.57 -4.86 -8.34
C GLN A 64 -5.96 -3.51 -7.93
N SER A 65 -5.07 -3.55 -6.95
CA SER A 65 -4.38 -2.35 -6.47
C SER A 65 -3.05 -2.13 -7.17
N THR A 66 -2.83 -0.90 -7.63
CA THR A 66 -1.58 -0.48 -8.25
C THR A 66 -1.03 0.77 -7.59
N SER A 67 0.29 0.98 -7.68
CA SER A 67 0.95 2.21 -7.28
C SER A 67 1.62 2.84 -8.48
N GLU A 68 1.41 4.13 -8.72
CA GLU A 68 2.02 4.88 -9.83
C GLU A 68 2.92 5.98 -9.27
N GLY A 69 4.13 6.09 -9.82
CA GLY A 69 5.05 7.17 -9.48
C GLY A 69 6.26 7.20 -10.37
N LYS A 70 7.38 7.70 -9.85
CA LYS A 70 8.64 7.78 -10.60
C LYS A 70 9.81 7.15 -9.86
N TYR A 71 10.73 6.61 -10.64
CA TYR A 71 12.06 6.20 -10.22
C TYR A 71 13.12 7.18 -10.72
N ASN A 72 14.13 7.47 -9.89
CA ASN A 72 15.32 8.19 -10.29
C ASN A 72 16.31 7.26 -11.05
N LYS A 73 17.46 7.80 -11.45
CA LYS A 73 18.48 7.06 -12.23
C LYS A 73 19.16 5.94 -11.43
N GLN A 74 18.97 5.90 -10.12
CA GLN A 74 19.53 4.91 -9.21
C GLN A 74 18.53 3.79 -8.89
N GLY A 75 17.36 3.77 -9.54
CA GLY A 75 16.34 2.76 -9.27
C GLY A 75 15.57 3.00 -7.97
N VAL A 76 15.59 4.22 -7.44
CA VAL A 76 14.92 4.59 -6.18
C VAL A 76 13.63 5.35 -6.46
N ARG A 77 12.55 5.05 -5.73
CA ARG A 77 11.27 5.78 -5.83
C ARG A 77 11.47 7.22 -5.38
N VAL A 78 10.96 8.19 -6.14
CA VAL A 78 11.06 9.62 -5.82
C VAL A 78 9.76 10.36 -6.12
N GLY A 79 9.54 11.46 -5.42
CA GLY A 79 8.39 12.34 -5.59
C GLY A 79 7.05 11.68 -5.22
N MET A 80 5.97 12.19 -5.81
CA MET A 80 4.62 11.68 -5.54
C MET A 80 4.41 10.26 -6.08
N TRP A 81 3.85 9.42 -5.23
CA TRP A 81 3.41 8.07 -5.52
C TRP A 81 1.96 7.90 -5.12
N ASP A 82 1.10 7.60 -6.08
CA ASP A 82 -0.33 7.47 -5.89
C ASP A 82 -0.74 6.00 -5.92
N ILE A 83 -1.61 5.59 -4.99
CA ILE A 83 -2.15 4.23 -4.93
C ILE A 83 -3.56 4.24 -5.49
N TYR A 84 -3.82 3.35 -6.45
CA TYR A 84 -5.11 3.17 -7.09
C TYR A 84 -5.69 1.80 -6.75
N LEU A 85 -7.01 1.74 -6.65
CA LEU A 85 -7.78 0.51 -6.61
C LEU A 85 -8.76 0.51 -7.78
N LYS A 86 -8.70 -0.55 -8.59
CA LYS A 86 -9.64 -0.73 -9.69
C LYS A 86 -10.92 -1.40 -9.22
N ASN A 87 -12.02 -0.65 -9.25
CA ASN A 87 -13.39 -1.12 -8.95
C ASN A 87 -14.29 -0.79 -10.14
N ASP A 88 -15.09 -1.77 -10.59
CA ASP A 88 -16.04 -1.61 -11.72
C ASP A 88 -15.41 -0.98 -12.97
N GLY A 89 -14.17 -1.38 -13.27
CA GLY A 89 -13.42 -0.90 -14.42
C GLY A 89 -12.80 0.50 -14.27
N LYS A 90 -13.02 1.20 -13.15
CA LYS A 90 -12.46 2.53 -12.85
C LYS A 90 -11.34 2.46 -11.83
N ASN A 91 -10.27 3.22 -12.05
CA ASN A 91 -9.18 3.38 -11.08
C ASN A 91 -9.53 4.51 -10.11
N ASN A 92 -9.71 4.18 -8.84
CA ASN A 92 -9.96 5.16 -7.78
C ASN A 92 -8.66 5.35 -6.99
N LYS A 93 -8.23 6.61 -6.81
CA LYS A 93 -7.09 6.92 -5.93
C LYS A 93 -7.51 6.68 -4.48
N ILE A 94 -6.82 5.79 -3.79
CA ILE A 94 -7.13 5.37 -2.41
C ILE A 94 -6.00 5.67 -1.43
N GLY A 95 -4.82 6.06 -1.92
CA GLY A 95 -3.74 6.46 -1.05
C GLY A 95 -2.52 6.95 -1.80
N GLY A 96 -1.37 6.86 -1.13
CA GLY A 96 -0.10 7.38 -1.64
C GLY A 96 0.54 8.40 -0.72
N GLY A 97 1.61 9.02 -1.21
CA GLY A 97 2.38 10.04 -0.52
C GLY A 97 3.63 10.40 -1.31
N GLU A 98 4.59 11.04 -0.65
CA GLU A 98 5.81 11.52 -1.30
C GLU A 98 7.04 10.74 -0.80
N TYR A 99 7.94 10.43 -1.73
CA TYR A 99 9.29 9.97 -1.45
C TYR A 99 10.31 11.09 -1.71
N ASP A 100 11.31 11.20 -0.86
CA ASP A 100 12.47 12.06 -1.12
C ASP A 100 13.44 11.46 -2.14
N GLU A 101 14.51 12.18 -2.45
CA GLU A 101 15.54 11.76 -3.41
C GLU A 101 16.32 10.50 -2.99
N GLN A 102 16.22 10.09 -1.72
CA GLN A 102 16.82 8.87 -1.18
C GLN A 102 15.81 7.72 -1.09
N GLY A 103 14.56 7.93 -1.53
CA GLY A 103 13.51 6.92 -1.47
C GLY A 103 12.90 6.72 -0.10
N ARG A 104 13.05 7.69 0.80
CA ARG A 104 12.38 7.68 2.10
C ARG A 104 11.02 8.34 1.96
N LYS A 105 10.00 7.74 2.57
CA LYS A 105 8.69 8.35 2.68
C LYS A 105 8.80 9.64 3.50
N ILE A 106 8.18 10.71 3.05
CA ILE A 106 8.14 12.00 3.74
C ILE A 106 6.72 12.58 3.72
N GLY A 107 6.42 13.44 4.69
CA GLY A 107 5.15 14.16 4.74
C GLY A 107 3.95 13.24 4.93
N LYS A 108 2.80 13.64 4.39
CA LYS A 108 1.53 12.93 4.55
C LYS A 108 1.48 11.67 3.69
N TRP A 109 1.00 10.59 4.31
CA TRP A 109 0.84 9.29 3.68
C TRP A 109 -0.52 8.68 4.01
N ILE A 110 -1.08 8.01 3.01
CA ILE A 110 -2.22 7.11 3.15
C ILE A 110 -1.74 5.73 2.72
N GLU A 111 -1.57 4.82 3.67
CA GLU A 111 -1.11 3.45 3.44
C GLU A 111 -2.28 2.46 3.45
N GLN A 112 -2.17 1.40 2.66
CA GLN A 112 -3.09 0.26 2.75
C GLN A 112 -2.66 -0.65 3.91
N SER A 113 -3.62 -1.23 4.63
CA SER A 113 -3.31 -2.29 5.58
C SER A 113 -2.74 -3.52 4.85
N ASN A 114 -1.98 -4.36 5.56
CA ASN A 114 -1.56 -5.63 5.00
C ASN A 114 -2.79 -6.46 4.58
N GLU A 115 -3.88 -6.41 5.34
CA GLU A 115 -5.14 -7.09 5.06
C GLU A 115 -6.06 -6.40 4.03
N PHE A 116 -5.53 -5.45 3.25
CA PHE A 116 -6.31 -4.73 2.25
C PHE A 116 -6.82 -5.68 1.14
N GLN A 117 -8.14 -5.74 1.01
CA GLN A 117 -8.87 -6.52 0.00
C GLN A 117 -10.22 -5.86 -0.33
N SER A 118 -10.95 -6.35 -1.34
CA SER A 118 -12.26 -5.79 -1.76
C SER A 118 -13.22 -5.57 -0.60
N VAL A 119 -13.29 -6.53 0.33
CA VAL A 119 -14.21 -6.54 1.47
C VAL A 119 -13.63 -5.86 2.72
N ASN A 120 -12.32 -5.63 2.77
CA ASN A 120 -11.64 -4.96 3.88
C ASN A 120 -10.68 -3.90 3.32
N GLN A 121 -11.19 -2.69 3.13
CA GLN A 121 -10.42 -1.57 2.58
C GLN A 121 -9.96 -0.67 3.72
N THR A 122 -9.02 -1.18 4.53
CA THR A 122 -8.45 -0.42 5.64
C THR A 122 -7.25 0.40 5.20
N THR A 123 -7.24 1.69 5.53
CA THR A 123 -6.12 2.58 5.30
C THR A 123 -5.62 3.24 6.58
N TRP A 124 -4.35 3.61 6.57
CA TRP A 124 -3.64 4.28 7.66
C TRP A 124 -3.20 5.64 7.17
N ILE A 125 -3.62 6.70 7.86
CA ILE A 125 -3.34 8.08 7.47
C ILE A 125 -2.47 8.72 8.53
N GLY A 126 -1.31 9.22 8.14
CA GLY A 126 -0.42 9.92 9.06
C GLY A 126 0.75 10.56 8.33
N GLU A 127 1.81 10.87 9.09
CA GLU A 127 2.97 11.58 8.57
C GLU A 127 4.28 10.83 8.81
N TYR A 128 5.18 10.97 7.85
CA TYR A 128 6.57 10.56 7.93
C TYR A 128 7.48 11.78 8.08
N ASN A 129 8.47 11.68 8.96
CA ASN A 129 9.51 12.69 9.09
C ASN A 129 10.59 12.57 7.99
N ASN A 130 11.53 13.51 7.96
CA ASN A 130 12.64 13.55 6.99
C ASN A 130 13.64 12.38 7.09
N LYS A 131 13.47 11.48 8.06
CA LYS A 131 14.26 10.25 8.19
C LYS A 131 13.52 9.02 7.67
N GLY A 132 12.30 9.17 7.15
CA GLY A 132 11.47 8.05 6.70
C GLY A 132 10.77 7.31 7.84
N VAL A 133 10.60 7.95 8.99
CA VAL A 133 10.01 7.35 10.19
C VAL A 133 8.60 7.90 10.41
N LYS A 134 7.64 7.04 10.74
CA LYS A 134 6.28 7.44 11.11
C LYS A 134 6.33 8.30 12.37
N THR A 135 5.66 9.45 12.36
CA THR A 135 5.62 10.37 13.50
C THR A 135 4.23 10.96 13.68
N GLY A 136 3.93 11.43 14.89
CA GLY A 136 2.69 12.15 15.15
C GLY A 136 1.47 11.23 15.15
N ILE A 137 0.30 11.77 14.81
CA ILE A 137 -0.96 11.03 14.84
C ILE A 137 -1.09 10.18 13.58
N TRP A 138 -1.47 8.92 13.78
CA TRP A 138 -1.79 7.98 12.72
C TRP A 138 -3.19 7.43 12.94
N ASP A 139 -4.09 7.75 12.03
CA ASP A 139 -5.49 7.37 12.08
C ASP A 139 -5.76 6.17 11.19
N ILE A 140 -6.58 5.24 11.66
CA ILE A 140 -6.99 4.04 10.92
C ILE A 140 -8.42 4.25 10.43
N TYR A 141 -8.61 4.13 9.12
CA TYR A 141 -9.90 4.24 8.46
C TYR A 141 -10.28 2.92 7.81
N GLN A 142 -11.56 2.56 7.88
CA GLN A 142 -12.13 1.47 7.10
C GLN A 142 -13.12 2.04 6.10
N ASN A 143 -12.94 1.72 4.82
CA ASN A 143 -13.94 2.00 3.80
C ASN A 143 -14.93 0.82 3.72
N ASN A 144 -16.17 1.07 4.11
CA ASN A 144 -17.27 0.13 3.93
C ASN A 144 -18.30 0.73 2.96
N LYS A 145 -18.35 0.19 1.73
CA LYS A 145 -19.28 0.61 0.67
C LYS A 145 -19.26 2.12 0.36
N GLY A 146 -18.09 2.74 0.43
CA GLY A 146 -17.89 4.17 0.17
C GLY A 146 -17.86 5.05 1.42
N ASN A 147 -18.20 4.51 2.59
CA ASN A 147 -18.12 5.24 3.85
C ASN A 147 -16.76 5.00 4.51
N ASN A 148 -15.96 6.05 4.66
CA ASN A 148 -14.68 6.01 5.36
C ASN A 148 -14.87 6.31 6.84
N ASN A 149 -14.97 5.27 7.66
CA ASN A 149 -15.12 5.41 9.10
C ASN A 149 -13.76 5.36 9.79
N LYS A 150 -13.47 6.31 10.68
CA LYS A 150 -12.32 6.24 11.57
C LYS A 150 -12.60 5.17 12.62
N ILE A 151 -11.81 4.11 12.63
CA ILE A 151 -12.00 2.93 13.49
C ILE A 151 -10.88 2.77 14.52
N GLY A 152 -9.82 3.57 14.42
CA GLY A 152 -8.73 3.52 15.38
C GLY A 152 -7.60 4.47 15.03
N GLY A 153 -6.42 4.14 15.53
CA GLY A 153 -5.22 4.95 15.41
C GLY A 153 -4.51 5.17 16.74
N GLY A 154 -3.48 5.98 16.69
CA GLY A 154 -2.70 6.38 17.86
C GLY A 154 -1.60 7.35 17.49
N ARG A 155 -0.57 7.46 18.33
CA ARG A 155 0.54 8.38 18.13
C ARG A 155 1.88 7.66 18.07
N TYR A 156 2.75 8.12 17.18
CA TYR A 156 4.16 7.80 17.15
C TYR A 156 5.00 8.97 17.68
N ASP A 157 6.09 8.65 18.37
CA ASP A 157 7.15 9.60 18.72
C ASP A 157 8.05 9.91 17.51
N GLU A 158 9.04 10.78 17.69
CA GLU A 158 10.02 11.17 16.66
C GLU A 158 10.95 10.03 16.20
N HIS A 159 10.98 8.92 16.94
CA HIS A 159 11.78 7.74 16.66
C HIS A 159 10.94 6.61 16.04
N GLY A 160 9.64 6.80 15.87
CA GLY A 160 8.73 5.81 15.29
C GLY A 160 8.22 4.77 16.27
N ASN A 161 8.38 5.01 17.57
CA ASN A 161 7.76 4.17 18.59
C ASN A 161 6.32 4.62 18.82
N LYS A 162 5.42 3.65 18.96
CA LYS A 162 4.04 3.92 19.41
C LYS A 162 4.09 4.45 20.84
N ILE A 163 3.35 5.53 21.11
CA ILE A 163 3.20 6.15 22.43
C ILE A 163 1.74 6.46 22.74
N GLY A 164 1.39 6.39 24.02
CA GLY A 164 0.06 6.70 24.51
C GLY A 164 -1.00 5.69 24.07
N LEU A 165 -2.24 6.17 23.95
CA LEU A 165 -3.39 5.33 23.61
C LEU A 165 -3.38 4.95 22.12
N TRP A 166 -3.64 3.67 21.87
CA TRP A 166 -3.79 3.08 20.55
C TRP A 166 -5.07 2.26 20.48
N ILE A 167 -5.79 2.41 19.39
CA ILE A 167 -6.91 1.55 19.00
C ILE A 167 -6.49 0.83 17.72
N GLU A 168 -6.34 -0.49 17.81
CA GLU A 168 -5.82 -1.33 16.72
C GLU A 168 -6.86 -2.35 16.26
N GLN A 169 -6.76 -2.77 15.01
CA GLN A 169 -7.58 -3.86 14.49
C GLN A 169 -7.12 -5.21 15.05
N ASN A 170 -8.08 -6.10 15.29
CA ASN A 170 -7.79 -7.50 15.53
C ASN A 170 -7.28 -8.18 14.25
N ASP A 171 -6.43 -9.21 14.36
CA ASP A 171 -5.97 -10.03 13.23
C ASP A 171 -7.13 -10.68 12.46
N GLY A 172 -8.28 -10.88 13.12
CA GLY A 172 -9.53 -11.34 12.52
C GLY A 172 -10.49 -10.23 12.08
N PHE A 173 -10.02 -8.98 11.92
CA PHE A 173 -10.88 -7.86 11.58
C PHE A 173 -11.41 -7.98 10.14
N TRP A 174 -12.69 -8.32 10.01
CA TRP A 174 -13.41 -8.43 8.74
C TRP A 174 -14.79 -7.77 8.84
N THR A 175 -15.54 -7.71 7.74
CA THR A 175 -16.84 -7.01 7.70
C THR A 175 -17.80 -7.44 8.81
N ASP A 176 -17.83 -8.74 9.14
CA ASP A 176 -18.69 -9.34 10.17
C ASP A 176 -18.03 -9.45 11.58
N ASN A 177 -16.81 -8.94 11.78
CA ASN A 177 -16.06 -9.01 13.04
C ASN A 177 -15.18 -7.77 13.13
N GLN A 178 -15.78 -6.69 13.61
CA GLN A 178 -15.13 -5.39 13.71
C GLN A 178 -14.56 -5.15 15.12
N SER A 179 -13.86 -6.16 15.64
CA SER A 179 -13.26 -6.11 16.98
C SER A 179 -11.98 -5.27 16.98
N THR A 180 -11.89 -4.30 17.89
CA THR A 180 -10.68 -3.50 18.10
C THR A 180 -10.03 -3.78 19.46
N TYR A 181 -8.71 -3.60 19.54
CA TYR A 181 -7.96 -3.65 20.78
C TYR A 181 -7.57 -2.24 21.19
N THR A 182 -7.77 -1.91 22.47
CA THR A 182 -7.29 -0.64 23.03
C THR A 182 -6.12 -0.91 23.96
N GLY A 183 -4.98 -0.29 23.68
CA GLY A 183 -3.77 -0.43 24.47
C GLY A 183 -3.15 0.92 24.79
N GLU A 184 -2.39 0.99 25.86
CA GLU A 184 -1.51 2.12 26.15
C GLU A 184 -0.05 1.68 26.02
N TYR A 185 0.70 2.41 25.20
CA TYR A 185 2.12 2.21 24.97
C TYR A 185 2.94 3.23 25.77
N ASN A 186 3.78 2.74 26.67
CA ASN A 186 4.74 3.57 27.39
C ASN A 186 6.08 3.64 26.65
N VAL A 187 6.83 4.71 26.86
CA VAL A 187 8.15 4.97 26.25
C VAL A 187 9.16 3.83 26.48
N TRP A 188 8.97 3.03 27.54
CA TRP A 188 9.83 1.88 27.89
C TRP A 188 9.38 0.54 27.28
N GLY A 189 8.43 0.55 26.35
CA GLY A 189 7.95 -0.65 25.66
C GLY A 189 7.06 -1.58 26.49
N SER A 190 6.70 -1.19 27.73
CA SER A 190 5.72 -1.94 28.52
C SER A 190 4.30 -1.68 28.00
N GLN A 191 3.57 -2.75 27.72
CA GLN A 191 2.21 -2.72 27.19
C GLN A 191 1.21 -3.14 28.26
N ARG A 192 0.10 -2.42 28.37
CA ARG A 192 -1.10 -2.88 29.07
C ARG A 192 -2.26 -2.89 28.07
N TRP A 193 -2.70 -4.09 27.70
CA TRP A 193 -3.86 -4.28 26.84
C TRP A 193 -5.13 -4.39 27.67
N LYS A 194 -6.18 -3.70 27.24
CA LYS A 194 -7.54 -3.98 27.65
C LYS A 194 -8.32 -4.33 26.39
N MET A 195 -9.15 -5.36 26.46
CA MET A 195 -10.05 -5.66 25.34
C MET A 195 -10.93 -4.42 25.12
N GLY A 196 -10.89 -3.88 23.90
CA GLY A 196 -11.72 -2.74 23.53
C GLY A 196 -13.18 -3.15 23.45
N ASN A 197 -14.08 -2.16 23.38
CA ASN A 197 -15.48 -2.45 23.11
C ASN A 197 -15.60 -3.09 21.72
N ILE A 198 -16.50 -4.08 21.61
CA ILE A 198 -17.01 -4.50 20.30
C ILE A 198 -17.81 -3.32 19.77
N LEU A 199 -17.34 -2.69 18.69
CA LEU A 199 -18.12 -1.69 17.99
C LEU A 199 -19.21 -2.45 17.22
N GLU A 200 -20.44 -2.40 17.72
CA GLU A 200 -21.63 -2.73 16.92
C GLU A 200 -21.89 -1.53 16.01
N ILE A 201 -21.50 -1.65 14.73
CA ILE A 201 -21.67 -0.62 13.69
C ILE A 201 -22.72 -1.06 12.68
#